data_AF-A0A8T3YLJ9-F1
#
_entry.id   AF-A0A8T3YLJ9-F1
#
_cell.length_a   1.000
_cell.length_b   1.000
_cell.length_c   1.000
_cell.angle_alpha   90.00
_cell.angle_beta   90.00
_cell.angle_gamma   90.00
#
_symmetry.space_group_name_H-M   'P 1'
#
loop_
_entity.id
_entity.type
_entity.pdbx_description
1 polymer ?
#
loop_
_entity_poly.entity_id
_entity_poly.type
_entity_poly.pdbx_seq_one_letter_code
_entity_poly.pdbx_strand_id
1 'polypeptide(L)'
;MAEESYPIVRWQSAVQGWAAGCLAIGGLLSPLGILVQLILLAAGVFIFIDALMPNGATSPMASIVSAILGGVVTGLSAPLGFLLPWTALMVVLGGLFYLRHAKHRRQRQEHDYLPRVK
;
A
#
# COMPACT_ATOMS: atom_id res chain seq x y z
N MET A 1 -12.20 -9.08 31.62
CA MET A 1 -11.49 -8.22 30.65
C MET A 1 -11.43 -9.03 29.37
N ALA A 2 -12.30 -8.72 28.40
CA ALA A 2 -12.32 -9.48 27.16
C ALA A 2 -11.01 -9.18 26.41
N GLU A 3 -10.20 -10.21 26.20
CA GLU A 3 -9.12 -10.16 25.21
C GLU A 3 -9.79 -9.96 23.85
N GLU A 4 -9.98 -8.71 23.46
CA GLU A 4 -10.25 -8.37 22.07
C GLU A 4 -9.04 -8.87 21.28
N SER A 5 -9.20 -10.05 20.67
CA SER A 5 -8.26 -10.60 19.71
C SER A 5 -8.27 -9.67 18.50
N TYR A 6 -7.50 -8.58 18.57
CA TYR A 6 -7.19 -7.76 17.41
C TYR A 6 -6.55 -8.71 16.41
N PRO A 7 -7.10 -8.86 15.19
CA PRO A 7 -6.52 -9.77 14.21
C PRO A 7 -5.06 -9.35 14.00
N ILE A 8 -4.14 -10.26 14.39
CA ILE A 8 -2.69 -10.05 14.44
C ILE A 8 -2.17 -9.57 13.06
N VAL A 9 -2.84 -10.01 12.00
CA VAL A 9 -2.55 -9.60 10.62
C VAL A 9 -3.80 -9.02 9.98
N ARG A 10 -3.78 -7.71 9.73
CA ARG A 10 -4.79 -7.05 8.89
C ARG A 10 -4.30 -7.03 7.45
N TRP A 11 -4.98 -7.78 6.59
CA TRP A 11 -4.64 -7.96 5.16
C TRP A 11 -4.44 -6.64 4.41
N GLN A 12 -5.16 -5.58 4.77
CA GLN A 12 -5.03 -4.27 4.14
C GLN A 12 -3.62 -3.68 4.31
N SER A 13 -3.04 -3.79 5.52
CA SER A 13 -1.67 -3.34 5.79
C SER A 13 -0.63 -4.15 5.03
N ALA A 14 -0.85 -5.46 4.89
CA ALA A 14 0.04 -6.32 4.12
C ALA A 14 0.01 -5.97 2.62
N VAL A 15 -1.16 -5.66 2.07
CA VAL A 15 -1.27 -5.27 0.65
C VAL A 15 -0.65 -3.90 0.40
N GLN A 16 -0.85 -2.94 1.31
CA GLN A 16 -0.24 -1.60 1.20
C GLN A 16 1.29 -1.66 1.31
N GLY A 17 1.80 -2.40 2.29
CA GLY A 17 3.24 -2.63 2.44
C GLY A 17 3.83 -3.29 1.19
N TRP A 18 3.22 -4.37 0.71
CA TRP A 18 3.63 -5.02 -0.54
C TRP A 18 3.71 -4.06 -1.73
N ALA A 19 2.65 -3.29 -1.97
CA ALA A 19 2.62 -2.31 -3.05
C ALA A 19 3.72 -1.25 -2.89
N ALA A 20 3.95 -0.76 -1.67
CA ALA A 20 5.01 0.19 -1.38
C ALA A 20 6.39 -0.36 -1.72
N GLY A 21 6.69 -1.59 -1.29
CA GLY A 21 7.95 -2.27 -1.57
C GLY A 21 8.17 -2.51 -3.06
N CYS A 22 7.15 -2.98 -3.77
CA CYS A 22 7.18 -3.19 -5.21
C CYS A 22 7.41 -1.88 -5.98
N LEU A 23 6.76 -0.79 -5.59
CA LEU A 23 6.90 0.51 -6.26
C LEU A 23 8.25 1.17 -5.95
N ALA A 24 8.76 1.03 -4.73
CA ALA A 24 10.07 1.57 -4.36
C ALA A 24 11.21 0.87 -5.11
N ILE A 25 11.25 -0.47 -5.06
CA ILE A 25 12.29 -1.25 -5.75
C ILE A 25 12.06 -1.27 -7.26
N GLY A 26 10.81 -1.39 -7.71
CA GLY A 26 10.46 -1.34 -9.12
C GLY A 26 10.76 0.02 -9.74
N GLY A 27 10.56 1.12 -9.01
CA GLY A 27 10.98 2.46 -9.41
C GLY A 27 12.49 2.58 -9.50
N LEU A 28 13.23 2.09 -8.48
CA LEU A 28 14.69 2.14 -8.45
C LEU A 28 15.35 1.37 -9.61
N LEU A 29 14.77 0.23 -10.00
CA LEU A 29 15.29 -0.64 -11.05
C LEU A 29 14.70 -0.36 -12.43
N SER A 30 13.79 0.62 -12.56
CA SER A 30 13.09 0.90 -13.81
C SER A 30 13.99 1.57 -14.85
N PRO A 31 14.07 1.07 -16.09
CA PRO A 31 14.84 1.72 -17.16
C PRO A 31 14.11 2.93 -17.79
N LEU A 32 12.97 3.38 -17.24
CA LEU A 32 12.07 4.39 -17.82
C LEU A 32 12.55 5.85 -17.69
N GLY A 33 13.80 6.06 -17.25
CA GLY A 33 14.40 7.39 -17.06
C GLY A 33 14.20 7.97 -15.66
N ILE A 34 15.12 8.86 -15.27
CA ILE A 34 15.26 9.38 -13.88
C ILE A 34 13.96 9.99 -13.33
N LEU A 35 13.17 10.66 -14.17
CA LEU A 35 11.92 11.31 -13.76
C LEU A 35 10.87 10.28 -13.32
N VAL A 36 10.71 9.21 -14.10
CA VAL A 36 9.73 8.14 -13.81
C VAL A 36 10.16 7.34 -12.58
N GLN A 37 11.46 7.07 -12.45
CA GLN A 37 12.04 6.43 -11.25
C GLN A 37 11.71 7.24 -9.99
N LEU A 38 11.93 8.55 -10.02
CA LEU A 38 11.63 9.44 -8.89
C LEU A 38 10.14 9.46 -8.53
N ILE A 39 9.25 9.49 -9.52
CA ILE A 39 7.80 9.46 -9.28
C ILE A 39 7.37 8.13 -8.64
N LEU A 40 7.86 7.00 -9.16
CA LEU A 40 7.54 5.67 -8.62
C LEU A 40 8.11 5.47 -7.21
N LEU A 41 9.35 5.92 -6.99
CA LEU A 41 9.99 5.88 -5.68
C LEU A 41 9.23 6.74 -4.68
N ALA A 42 8.89 7.98 -5.04
CA ALA A 42 8.10 8.88 -4.19
C ALA A 42 6.72 8.28 -3.86
N ALA A 43 6.04 7.69 -4.85
CA ALA A 43 4.75 7.02 -4.63
C ALA A 43 4.88 5.82 -3.68
N GLY A 44 5.91 4.98 -3.85
CA GLY A 44 6.18 3.85 -2.96
C GLY A 44 6.44 4.29 -1.52
N VAL A 45 7.27 5.33 -1.34
CA VAL A 45 7.55 5.92 -0.01
C VAL A 45 6.27 6.51 0.61
N PHE A 46 5.45 7.21 -0.16
CA PHE A 46 4.22 7.82 0.36
C PHE A 46 3.22 6.76 0.86
N ILE A 47 3.05 5.67 0.11
CA ILE A 47 2.22 4.53 0.52
C ILE A 47 2.81 3.85 1.75
N PHE A 48 4.14 3.74 1.84
CA PHE A 48 4.81 3.15 3.00
C PHE A 48 4.56 3.97 4.28
N ILE A 49 4.67 5.30 4.19
CA ILE A 49 4.40 6.20 5.31
C ILE A 49 2.92 6.11 5.74
N ASP A 50 1.99 6.10 4.78
CA ASP A 50 0.55 5.93 5.08
C ASP A 50 0.27 4.57 5.75
N ALA A 51 0.96 3.51 5.33
CA ALA A 51 0.82 2.18 5.91
C ALA A 51 1.47 2.03 7.29
N LEU A 52 2.45 2.87 7.64
CA LEU A 52 3.07 2.94 8.96
C LEU A 52 2.27 3.78 9.95
N MET A 53 1.44 4.72 9.49
CA MET A 53 0.62 5.53 10.40
C MET A 53 -0.40 4.65 11.14
N PRO A 54 -0.39 4.67 12.48
CA PRO A 54 -1.30 3.88 13.29
C PRO A 54 -2.71 4.47 13.25
N ASN A 55 -3.55 4.00 12.32
CA ASN A 55 -4.93 4.46 12.17
C ASN A 55 -5.95 3.57 12.89
N GLY A 56 -5.53 2.82 13.92
CA GLY A 56 -6.36 1.81 14.63
C GLY A 56 -6.78 0.61 13.78
N ALA A 57 -6.55 0.67 12.47
CA ALA A 57 -6.91 -0.33 11.49
C ALA A 57 -5.72 -0.95 10.75
N THR A 58 -4.48 -0.55 11.10
CA THR A 58 -3.27 -0.96 10.41
C THR A 58 -2.25 -1.59 11.36
N SER A 59 -1.69 -2.73 10.97
CA SER A 59 -0.57 -3.38 11.67
C SER A 59 0.73 -2.92 10.99
N PRO A 60 1.51 -2.00 11.61
CA PRO A 60 2.72 -1.46 10.98
C PRO A 60 3.75 -2.57 10.73
N MET A 61 3.81 -3.57 11.60
CA MET A 61 4.73 -4.71 11.43
C MET A 61 4.37 -5.56 10.22
N ALA A 62 3.08 -5.82 9.97
CA ALA A 62 2.63 -6.53 8.76
C ALA A 62 2.94 -5.74 7.48
N SER A 63 2.84 -4.41 7.53
CA SER A 63 3.21 -3.52 6.42
C SER A 63 4.71 -3.58 6.12
N ILE A 64 5.57 -3.49 7.14
CA ILE A 64 7.03 -3.57 6.96
C ILE A 64 7.44 -4.89 6.34
N VAL A 65 6.97 -6.02 6.90
CA VAL A 65 7.34 -7.35 6.42
C VAL A 65 6.88 -7.55 4.97
N SER A 66 5.65 -7.17 4.65
CA SER A 66 5.13 -7.27 3.29
C SER A 66 5.84 -6.35 2.30
N ALA A 67 6.27 -5.15 2.72
CA ALA A 67 7.06 -4.24 1.89
C ALA A 67 8.43 -4.82 1.54
N ILE A 68 9.11 -5.42 2.52
CA ILE A 68 10.39 -6.09 2.29
C ILE A 68 10.20 -7.23 1.30
N LEU A 69 9.18 -8.09 1.52
CA LEU A 69 8.90 -9.21 0.62
C LEU A 69 8.55 -8.75 -0.80
N GLY A 70 7.68 -7.76 -0.96
CA GLY A 70 7.32 -7.21 -2.27
C GLY A 70 8.51 -6.58 -3.00
N GLY A 71 9.36 -5.87 -2.25
CA GLY A 71 10.61 -5.32 -2.77
C GLY A 71 11.58 -6.39 -3.26
N VAL A 72 11.80 -7.45 -2.46
CA VAL A 72 12.66 -8.59 -2.82
C VAL A 72 12.13 -9.30 -4.06
N VAL A 73 10.83 -9.61 -4.11
CA VAL A 73 10.20 -10.25 -5.28
C VAL A 73 10.36 -9.39 -6.52
N THR A 74 10.16 -8.08 -6.39
CA THR A 74 10.33 -7.15 -7.51
C THR A 74 11.79 -7.09 -7.98
N GLY A 75 12.74 -7.04 -7.05
CA GLY A 75 14.18 -7.07 -7.37
C GLY A 75 14.61 -8.36 -8.07
N LEU A 76 14.10 -9.51 -7.64
CA LEU A 76 14.37 -10.80 -8.29
C LEU A 76 13.71 -10.93 -9.66
N SER A 77 12.54 -10.30 -9.86
CA SER A 77 11.84 -10.29 -11.15
C SER A 77 12.43 -9.32 -12.17
N ALA A 78 13.18 -8.32 -11.72
CA ALA A 78 13.82 -7.30 -12.56
C ALA A 78 14.67 -7.87 -13.71
N PRO A 79 15.63 -8.79 -13.47
CA PRO A 79 16.47 -9.35 -14.53
C PRO A 79 15.70 -10.25 -15.51
N LEU A 80 14.49 -10.69 -15.18
CA LEU A 80 13.65 -11.53 -16.04
C LEU A 80 12.90 -10.72 -17.12
N GLY A 81 13.07 -9.40 -17.16
CA GLY A 81 12.41 -8.53 -18.14
C GLY A 81 10.93 -8.22 -17.86
N PHE A 82 10.38 -8.75 -16.76
CA PHE A 82 8.98 -8.52 -16.38
C PHE A 82 8.76 -7.25 -15.53
N LEU A 83 9.80 -6.45 -15.31
CA LEU A 83 9.74 -5.29 -14.41
C LEU A 83 8.68 -4.26 -14.82
N LEU A 84 8.58 -3.97 -16.11
CA LEU A 84 7.64 -3.01 -16.69
C LEU A 84 6.17 -3.42 -16.53
N PRO A 85 5.73 -4.61 -16.97
CA PRO A 85 4.36 -5.06 -16.73
C PRO A 85 4.05 -5.26 -15.24
N TRP A 86 5.03 -5.68 -14.44
CA TRP A 86 4.89 -5.86 -13.00
C TRP A 86 4.65 -4.52 -12.27
N THR A 87 5.46 -3.51 -12.55
CA THR A 87 5.30 -2.16 -11.97
C THR A 87 3.99 -1.53 -12.42
N ALA A 88 3.61 -1.66 -13.69
CA ALA A 88 2.31 -1.18 -14.18
C ALA A 88 1.13 -1.84 -13.44
N LEU A 89 1.18 -3.16 -13.23
CA LEU A 89 0.17 -3.89 -12.46
C LEU A 89 0.08 -3.36 -11.01
N MET A 90 1.21 -3.11 -10.36
CA MET A 90 1.24 -2.60 -8.98
C MET A 90 0.70 -1.17 -8.88
N VAL A 91 0.93 -0.32 -9.88
CA VAL A 91 0.33 1.03 -9.96
C VAL A 91 -1.20 0.93 -10.06
N VAL A 92 -1.71 0.05 -10.93
CA VAL A 92 -3.16 -0.15 -11.09
C VAL A 92 -3.79 -0.68 -9.81
N LEU A 93 -3.19 -1.70 -9.18
CA LEU A 93 -3.68 -2.27 -7.93
C LEU A 93 -3.62 -1.25 -6.78
N GLY A 94 -2.53 -0.50 -6.65
CA GLY A 94 -2.39 0.57 -5.66
C GLY A 94 -3.43 1.66 -5.85
N GLY A 95 -3.67 2.10 -7.08
CA GLY A 95 -4.70 3.09 -7.42
C GLY A 95 -6.11 2.61 -7.08
N LEU A 96 -6.46 1.36 -7.44
CA LEU A 96 -7.76 0.77 -7.10
C LEU A 96 -7.97 0.66 -5.59
N PHE A 97 -6.92 0.29 -4.86
CA PHE A 97 -6.98 0.19 -3.39
C PHE A 97 -7.20 1.57 -2.76
N TYR A 98 -6.48 2.58 -3.24
CA TYR A 98 -6.63 3.97 -2.81
C TYR A 98 -8.04 4.51 -3.07
N LEU A 99 -8.59 4.28 -4.26
CA LEU A 99 -9.97 4.67 -4.61
C LEU A 99 -11.01 4.00 -3.70
N ARG A 100 -10.85 2.70 -3.43
CA ARG A 100 -11.73 1.98 -2.48
C ARG A 100 -11.65 2.59 -1.08
N HIS A 101 -10.44 2.90 -0.62
CA HIS A 101 -10.23 3.47 0.70
C HIS A 101 -10.83 4.89 0.81
N ALA A 102 -10.63 5.72 -0.22
CA ALA A 102 -11.22 7.05 -0.31
C ALA A 102 -12.76 7.00 -0.27
N LYS A 103 -13.37 6.06 -1.00
CA LYS A 103 -14.83 5.84 -0.97
C LYS A 103 -15.32 5.43 0.43
N HIS A 104 -14.60 4.53 1.10
CA HIS A 104 -14.98 4.07 2.44
C HIS A 104 -14.87 5.18 3.50
N ARG A 105 -13.90 6.11 3.38
CA ARG A 105 -13.82 7.28 4.27
C ARG A 105 -15.02 8.21 4.08
N ARG A 106 -15.45 8.46 2.84
CA ARG A 106 -16.63 9.30 2.56
C ARG A 106 -17.91 8.75 3.19
N GLN A 107 -18.13 7.44 3.11
CA GLN A 107 -19.33 6.80 3.70
C GLN A 107 -19.37 6.89 5.23
N ARG A 108 -18.22 6.84 5.92
CA ARG A 108 -18.18 7.01 7.37
C ARG A 108 -18.53 8.45 7.78
N GLN A 109 -18.06 9.44 7.01
CA GLN A 109 -18.41 10.83 7.26
C GLN A 109 -19.91 11.08 7.09
N GLU A 110 -20.53 10.59 6.01
CA GLU A 110 -21.98 10.73 5.81
C GLU A 110 -22.81 10.10 6.94
N HIS A 111 -22.35 8.98 7.52
CA HIS A 111 -23.08 8.32 8.59
C HIS A 111 -23.02 9.06 9.94
N ASP A 112 -21.94 9.81 10.20
CA ASP A 112 -21.77 10.64 11.42
C ASP A 112 -22.56 11.96 11.35
N TYR A 113 -22.97 12.42 10.16
CA TYR A 113 -23.75 13.66 9.99
C TYR A 113 -25.27 13.48 10.10
N LEU A 114 -25.78 12.24 10.19
CA LEU A 114 -27.22 12.02 10.40
C LEU A 114 -27.56 12.27 11.89
N PRO A 115 -28.39 13.27 12.21
CA PRO A 115 -28.77 13.53 13.58
C PRO A 115 -29.46 12.30 14.15
N ARG A 116 -28.99 11.82 15.31
CA ARG A 116 -29.69 10.78 16.07
C ARG A 116 -31.00 11.40 16.58
N VAL A 117 -32.06 11.28 15.78
CA VAL A 117 -33.41 11.58 16.23
C VAL A 117 -33.74 10.55 17.31
N LYS A 118 -33.82 11.02 18.55
CA LYS A 118 -34.19 10.23 19.73
C LYS A 118 -35.69 10.04 19.78
#